data_AF-A0A0A2GRY8-F1
#
_entry.id   AF-A0A0A2GRY8-F1
#
_cell.length_a   1.000
_cell.length_b   1.000
_cell.length_c   1.000
_cell.angle_alpha   90.00
_cell.angle_beta   90.00
_cell.angle_gamma   90.00
#
_symmetry.space_group_name_H-M   'P 1'
#
loop_
_entity.id
_entity.type
_entity.pdbx_description
1 polymer ?
#
loop_
_entity_poly.entity_id
_entity_poly.type
_entity_poly.pdbx_seq_one_letter_code
_entity_poly.pdbx_strand_id
1 'polypeptide(L)'
;MKRLLYLILLIVISCSSTSQLPRPEIQSEIPASKLNSNGIAAINPNYKNSYFRLLPYLFFNESSTFNEIQGDFYNVKFNANSNLNIMPGFRSEYGNYKNSLIVLIAMSETSTLPIKDIPISVESSKNGAFKQEKLIGNNQINKSQQRVLFVKKLELENRFDVLNKINDDVITVKIGEQVYTFLNPEIKLD
;
A
#
# COMPACT_ATOMS: atom_id res chain seq x y z
N MET A 1 10.45 -52.25 -32.51
CA MET A 1 9.72 -50.98 -32.26
C MET A 1 8.74 -51.10 -31.08
N LYS A 2 9.21 -51.45 -29.87
CA LYS A 2 8.36 -51.49 -28.66
C LYS A 2 9.01 -50.85 -27.42
N ARG A 3 10.30 -50.48 -27.49
CA ARG A 3 11.03 -49.86 -26.38
C ARG A 3 11.05 -48.33 -26.39
N LEU A 4 10.69 -47.70 -27.52
CA LEU A 4 10.71 -46.23 -27.63
C LEU A 4 9.38 -45.56 -27.19
N LEU A 5 8.30 -46.33 -27.06
CA LEU A 5 6.99 -45.78 -26.66
C LEU A 5 6.86 -45.57 -25.14
N TYR A 6 7.64 -46.30 -24.33
CA TYR A 6 7.56 -46.20 -22.87
C TYR A 6 8.33 -44.99 -22.29
N LEU A 7 9.27 -44.41 -23.05
CA LEU A 7 10.02 -43.23 -22.59
C LEU A 7 9.24 -41.92 -22.73
N ILE A 8 8.25 -41.86 -23.63
CA ILE A 8 7.44 -40.65 -23.87
C ILE A 8 6.27 -40.54 -22.87
N LEU A 9 5.87 -41.65 -22.23
CA LEU A 9 4.75 -41.65 -21.29
C LEU A 9 5.11 -41.16 -19.88
N LEU A 10 6.40 -41.02 -19.55
CA LEU A 10 6.88 -40.61 -18.22
C LEU A 10 7.08 -39.09 -18.07
N ILE A 11 6.89 -38.29 -19.12
CA ILE A 11 7.14 -36.84 -19.09
C ILE A 11 5.87 -36.03 -18.73
N VAL A 12 4.69 -36.66 -18.67
CA VAL A 12 3.40 -35.92 -18.51
C VAL A 12 2.92 -35.80 -17.05
N ILE A 13 3.68 -36.28 -16.06
CA ILE A 13 3.25 -36.26 -14.64
C ILE A 13 4.08 -35.30 -13.77
N SER A 14 4.95 -34.47 -14.37
CA SER A 14 5.64 -33.44 -13.60
C SER A 14 4.79 -32.18 -13.42
N CYS A 15 4.03 -32.22 -12.32
CA CYS A 15 3.77 -31.11 -11.40
C CYS A 15 3.09 -29.85 -11.97
N SER A 16 1.80 -29.96 -12.30
CA SER A 16 0.87 -28.85 -12.04
C SER A 16 0.50 -28.83 -10.55
N SER A 17 1.48 -28.62 -9.68
CA SER A 17 1.23 -28.27 -8.28
C SER A 17 0.85 -26.80 -8.20
N THR A 18 -0.26 -26.42 -8.84
CA THR A 18 -0.95 -25.18 -8.47
C THR A 18 -1.41 -25.43 -7.05
N SER A 19 -0.69 -24.89 -6.06
CA SER A 19 -1.11 -24.98 -4.66
C SER A 19 -2.55 -24.46 -4.58
N GLN A 20 -3.52 -25.38 -4.44
CA GLN A 20 -4.92 -25.03 -4.19
C GLN A 20 -5.05 -24.59 -2.73
N LEU A 21 -4.26 -23.60 -2.33
CA LEU A 21 -4.47 -22.93 -1.07
C LEU A 21 -5.86 -22.28 -1.15
N PRO A 22 -6.77 -22.58 -0.20
CA PRO A 22 -8.09 -22.00 -0.21
C PRO A 22 -7.94 -20.48 -0.10
N ARG A 23 -8.55 -19.76 -1.04
CA ARG A 23 -8.58 -18.30 -1.00
C ARG A 23 -9.49 -17.89 0.17
N PRO A 24 -9.04 -17.05 1.10
CA PRO A 24 -9.89 -16.55 2.17
C PRO A 24 -11.01 -15.68 1.59
N GLU A 25 -12.14 -15.68 2.28
CA GLU A 25 -13.23 -14.76 1.98
C GLU A 25 -12.76 -13.31 2.21
N ILE A 26 -13.07 -12.43 1.27
CA ILE A 26 -12.78 -11.00 1.35
C ILE A 26 -14.10 -10.31 1.69
N GLN A 27 -14.11 -9.47 2.72
CA GLN A 27 -15.31 -8.73 3.07
C GLN A 27 -15.69 -7.78 1.92
N SER A 28 -17.00 -7.64 1.66
CA SER A 28 -17.47 -6.67 0.68
C SER A 28 -16.95 -5.27 0.98
N GLU A 29 -16.75 -4.48 -0.07
CA GLU A 29 -16.33 -3.09 0.06
C GLU A 29 -17.38 -2.29 0.83
N ILE A 30 -16.92 -1.52 1.80
CA ILE A 30 -17.78 -0.56 2.50
C ILE A 30 -18.10 0.58 1.52
N PRO A 31 -19.38 0.93 1.31
CA PRO A 31 -19.75 2.04 0.45
C PRO A 31 -19.08 3.35 0.88
N ALA A 32 -18.67 4.16 -0.10
CA ALA A 32 -17.98 5.44 0.15
C ALA A 32 -18.79 6.37 1.07
N SER A 33 -20.12 6.39 0.96
CA SER A 33 -20.99 7.17 1.86
C SER A 33 -20.85 6.76 3.33
N LYS A 34 -20.74 5.46 3.62
CA LYS A 34 -20.56 4.93 4.97
C LYS A 34 -19.12 5.16 5.48
N LEU A 35 -18.12 5.06 4.62
CA LEU A 35 -16.75 5.43 4.97
C LEU A 35 -16.65 6.92 5.34
N ASN A 36 -17.17 7.78 4.46
CA ASN A 36 -17.12 9.24 4.64
C ASN A 36 -17.88 9.70 5.89
N SER A 37 -19.02 9.09 6.23
CA SER A 37 -19.74 9.40 7.48
C SER A 37 -18.96 9.02 8.74
N ASN A 38 -17.94 8.17 8.62
CA ASN A 38 -17.02 7.79 9.69
C ASN A 38 -15.67 8.52 9.58
N GLY A 39 -15.58 9.56 8.75
CA GLY A 39 -14.34 10.32 8.55
C GLY A 39 -13.25 9.53 7.81
N ILE A 40 -13.61 8.49 7.07
CA ILE A 40 -12.66 7.65 6.34
C ILE A 40 -12.79 7.90 4.84
N ALA A 41 -11.68 8.13 4.18
CA ALA A 41 -11.60 8.28 2.73
C ALA A 41 -10.94 7.04 2.11
N ALA A 42 -11.56 6.49 1.07
CA ALA A 42 -10.93 5.52 0.18
C ALA A 42 -10.38 6.23 -1.06
N ILE A 43 -9.25 5.72 -1.57
CA ILE A 43 -8.61 6.24 -2.78
C ILE A 43 -9.48 6.09 -4.04
N ASN A 44 -10.34 5.07 -4.06
CA ASN A 44 -11.39 4.89 -5.03
C ASN A 44 -12.50 3.99 -4.43
N PRO A 45 -13.73 3.99 -4.99
CA PRO A 45 -14.83 3.17 -4.48
C PRO A 45 -14.56 1.66 -4.51
N ASN A 46 -13.71 1.20 -5.44
CA ASN A 46 -13.44 -0.21 -5.70
C ASN A 46 -12.03 -0.62 -5.21
N TYR A 47 -11.65 -0.16 -4.01
CA TYR A 47 -10.29 -0.25 -3.49
C TYR A 47 -9.80 -1.69 -3.23
N LYS A 48 -10.69 -2.69 -3.26
CA LYS A 48 -10.37 -4.12 -3.12
C LYS A 48 -10.21 -4.87 -4.45
N ASN A 49 -10.50 -4.25 -5.59
CA ASN A 49 -10.45 -4.91 -6.92
C ASN A 49 -9.11 -5.59 -7.26
N SER A 50 -8.01 -5.13 -6.67
CA SER A 50 -6.66 -5.68 -6.94
C SER A 50 -6.17 -6.68 -5.89
N TYR A 51 -7.01 -7.18 -4.99
CA TYR A 51 -6.58 -8.15 -3.98
C TYR A 51 -6.19 -9.48 -4.63
N PHE A 52 -5.05 -10.10 -4.30
CA PHE A 52 -4.06 -9.76 -3.26
C PHE A 52 -2.78 -9.13 -3.82
N ARG A 53 -2.83 -8.53 -5.01
CA ARG A 53 -1.69 -7.82 -5.61
C ARG A 53 -1.47 -6.46 -4.96
N LEU A 54 -2.55 -5.75 -4.62
CA LEU A 54 -2.55 -4.44 -3.98
C LEU A 54 -3.66 -4.41 -2.93
N LEU A 55 -3.32 -4.03 -1.71
CA LEU A 55 -4.28 -3.72 -0.65
C LEU A 55 -4.02 -2.27 -0.20
N PRO A 56 -4.73 -1.27 -0.76
CA PRO A 56 -4.53 0.13 -0.42
C PRO A 56 -5.16 0.40 0.96
N TYR A 57 -4.47 1.12 1.83
CA TYR A 57 -5.04 1.50 3.12
C TYR A 57 -6.00 2.68 2.96
N LEU A 58 -6.92 2.81 3.90
CA LEU A 58 -7.96 3.84 3.92
C LEU A 58 -7.50 5.02 4.77
N PHE A 59 -7.64 6.25 4.28
CA PHE A 59 -7.19 7.43 5.03
C PHE A 59 -8.21 7.83 6.09
N PHE A 60 -7.78 8.00 7.34
CA PHE A 60 -8.61 8.52 8.42
C PHE A 60 -8.48 10.05 8.49
N ASN A 61 -9.50 10.75 8.01
CA ASN A 61 -9.53 12.18 7.76
C ASN A 61 -10.11 12.99 8.93
N GLU A 62 -9.63 12.77 10.16
CA GLU A 62 -10.18 13.43 11.36
C GLU A 62 -10.15 14.97 11.27
N SER A 63 -9.11 15.53 10.65
CA SER A 63 -8.87 16.98 10.63
C SER A 63 -9.25 17.68 9.32
N SER A 64 -10.09 17.05 8.48
CA SER A 64 -10.45 17.60 7.14
C SER A 64 -9.23 18.01 6.30
N THR A 65 -8.17 17.20 6.42
CA THR A 65 -6.87 17.41 5.78
C THR A 65 -6.83 16.84 4.36
N PHE A 66 -7.75 15.97 4.00
CA PHE A 66 -7.85 15.40 2.66
C PHE A 66 -8.36 16.44 1.65
N ASN A 67 -7.63 16.62 0.56
CA ASN A 67 -8.13 17.27 -0.64
C ASN A 67 -8.48 16.17 -1.64
N GLU A 68 -9.76 16.04 -1.99
CA GLU A 68 -10.19 15.02 -2.94
C GLU A 68 -9.57 15.30 -4.32
N ILE A 69 -8.86 14.31 -4.85
CA ILE A 69 -8.25 14.34 -6.17
C ILE A 69 -8.52 13.01 -6.88
N GLN A 70 -8.44 13.01 -8.20
CA GLN A 70 -8.39 11.77 -8.98
C GLN A 70 -6.95 11.25 -9.04
N GLY A 71 -6.74 9.98 -8.73
CA GLY A 71 -5.44 9.31 -8.89
C GLY A 71 -5.15 8.25 -7.84
N ASP A 72 -3.87 7.87 -7.76
CA ASP A 72 -3.36 6.81 -6.88
C ASP A 72 -2.80 7.32 -5.54
N PHE A 73 -3.12 8.55 -5.17
CA PHE A 73 -2.61 9.17 -3.94
C PHE A 73 -3.72 9.83 -3.12
N TYR A 74 -3.56 9.81 -1.81
CA TYR A 74 -4.24 10.76 -0.93
C TYR A 74 -3.49 12.10 -0.98
N ASN A 75 -4.15 13.16 -1.45
CA ASN A 75 -3.61 14.51 -1.32
C ASN A 75 -3.98 15.08 0.04
N VAL A 76 -3.00 15.36 0.88
CA VAL A 76 -3.20 15.81 2.25
C VAL A 76 -2.56 17.16 2.50
N LYS A 77 -3.23 18.01 3.26
CA LYS A 77 -2.68 19.29 3.74
C LYS A 77 -1.52 19.01 4.68
N PHE A 78 -0.38 19.65 4.43
CA PHE A 78 0.82 19.60 5.27
C PHE A 78 1.01 20.88 6.09
N ASN A 79 0.75 22.03 5.46
CA ASN A 79 0.65 23.32 6.13
C ASN A 79 -0.32 24.22 5.35
N ALA A 80 -0.47 25.49 5.77
CA ALA A 80 -1.42 26.43 5.17
C ALA A 80 -1.29 26.56 3.63
N ASN A 81 -0.09 26.36 3.08
CA ASN A 81 0.21 26.60 1.67
C ASN A 81 0.88 25.39 1.00
N SER A 82 0.79 24.19 1.56
CA SER A 82 1.48 23.01 1.03
C SER A 82 0.66 21.77 1.25
N ASN A 83 0.50 20.99 0.18
CA ASN A 83 -0.03 19.63 0.24
C ASN A 83 1.08 18.62 0.01
N LEU A 84 0.79 17.34 0.28
CA LEU A 84 1.61 16.19 -0.04
C LEU A 84 0.73 15.07 -0.58
N ASN A 85 1.31 14.19 -1.39
CA ASN A 85 0.65 13.00 -1.91
C ASN A 85 1.17 11.77 -1.17
N ILE A 86 0.29 10.97 -0.56
CA ILE A 86 0.65 9.76 0.19
C ILE A 86 -0.07 8.55 -0.42
N MET A 87 0.68 7.50 -0.73
CA MET A 87 0.15 6.21 -1.19
C MET A 87 0.60 5.09 -0.24
N PRO A 88 -0.22 4.72 0.76
CA PRO A 88 0.04 3.62 1.66
C PRO A 88 -0.68 2.34 1.22
N GLY A 89 0.01 1.21 1.30
CA GLY A 89 -0.63 -0.09 1.14
C GLY A 89 0.32 -1.25 0.94
N PHE A 90 -0.24 -2.46 0.95
CA PHE A 90 0.49 -3.64 0.55
C PHE A 90 0.67 -3.70 -0.97
N ARG A 91 1.85 -4.12 -1.39
CA ARG A 91 2.17 -4.46 -2.77
C ARG A 91 2.81 -5.86 -2.79
N SER A 92 2.25 -6.77 -3.60
CA SER A 92 2.91 -8.04 -3.88
C SER A 92 4.23 -7.81 -4.61
N GLU A 93 4.27 -6.80 -5.48
CA GLU A 93 5.45 -6.33 -6.20
C GLU A 93 5.40 -4.80 -6.37
N TYR A 94 6.51 -4.12 -6.06
CA TYR A 94 6.72 -2.69 -6.27
C TYR A 94 8.21 -2.43 -6.58
N GLY A 95 8.58 -2.33 -7.86
CA GLY A 95 9.99 -2.32 -8.25
C GLY A 95 10.71 -3.59 -7.79
N ASN A 96 11.77 -3.43 -7.00
CA ASN A 96 12.53 -4.57 -6.43
C ASN A 96 11.95 -5.09 -5.10
N TYR A 97 10.90 -4.46 -4.57
CA TYR A 97 10.29 -4.86 -3.31
C TYR A 97 9.15 -5.84 -3.57
N LYS A 98 9.19 -7.00 -2.90
CA LYS A 98 8.17 -8.04 -2.97
C LYS A 98 7.50 -8.21 -1.61
N ASN A 99 6.20 -8.51 -1.61
CA ASN A 99 5.41 -8.77 -0.41
C ASN A 99 5.68 -7.74 0.70
N SER A 100 5.44 -6.47 0.40
CA SER A 100 5.83 -5.38 1.29
C SER A 100 4.69 -4.40 1.50
N LEU A 101 4.58 -3.87 2.71
CA LEU A 101 3.89 -2.60 2.93
C LEU A 101 4.79 -1.49 2.38
N ILE A 102 4.17 -0.61 1.61
CA ILE A 102 4.81 0.52 0.96
C ILE A 102 4.08 1.78 1.42
N VAL A 103 4.85 2.80 1.77
CA VAL A 103 4.36 4.18 1.85
C VAL A 103 5.22 5.03 0.93
N LEU A 104 4.64 5.44 -0.19
CA LEU A 104 5.25 6.40 -1.09
C LEU A 104 4.71 7.80 -0.77
N ILE A 105 5.61 8.73 -0.48
CA ILE A 105 5.26 10.13 -0.24
C ILE A 105 5.88 10.95 -1.36
N ALA A 106 5.07 11.74 -2.04
CA ALA A 106 5.49 12.59 -3.14
C ALA A 106 5.06 14.05 -2.87
N MET A 107 5.85 14.98 -3.39
CA MET A 107 5.39 16.37 -3.47
C MET A 107 4.15 16.47 -4.39
N SER A 108 3.21 17.33 -4.02
CA SER A 108 2.16 17.82 -4.90
C SER A 108 2.64 19.05 -5.67
N GLU A 109 1.86 19.49 -6.67
CA GLU A 109 2.16 20.72 -7.41
C GLU A 109 2.22 21.96 -6.51
N THR A 110 1.48 21.93 -5.40
CA THR A 110 1.41 23.00 -4.39
C THR A 110 2.46 22.85 -3.28
N SER A 111 3.31 21.82 -3.29
CA SER A 111 4.30 21.64 -2.23
C SER A 111 5.36 22.75 -2.28
N THR A 112 5.48 23.51 -1.20
CA THR A 112 6.43 24.63 -1.10
C THR A 112 7.75 24.24 -0.44
N LEU A 113 7.79 23.09 0.26
CA LEU A 113 8.96 22.59 0.98
C LEU A 113 9.46 21.27 0.39
N PRO A 114 10.77 21.13 0.11
CA PRO A 114 11.35 19.86 -0.33
C PRO A 114 11.17 18.79 0.73
N ILE A 115 10.56 17.67 0.36
CA ILE A 115 10.26 16.58 1.30
C ILE A 115 11.53 15.94 1.89
N LYS A 116 12.66 16.00 1.17
CA LYS A 116 13.96 15.47 1.61
C LYS A 116 14.51 16.16 2.88
N ASP A 117 14.08 17.39 3.16
CA ASP A 117 14.61 18.21 4.25
C ASP A 117 13.73 18.13 5.50
N ILE A 118 12.67 17.31 5.47
CA ILE A 118 11.68 17.20 6.54
C ILE A 118 11.85 15.83 7.23
N PRO A 119 11.87 15.77 8.58
CA PRO A 119 11.90 14.50 9.28
C PRO A 119 10.59 13.73 9.03
N ILE A 120 10.72 12.50 8.55
CA ILE A 120 9.61 11.60 8.25
C ILE A 120 9.83 10.27 8.96
N SER A 121 8.80 9.77 9.63
CA SER A 121 8.75 8.42 10.16
C SER A 121 7.46 7.73 9.78
N VAL A 122 7.56 6.43 9.49
CA VAL A 122 6.41 5.61 9.13
C VAL A 122 6.43 4.36 9.99
N GLU A 123 5.29 4.05 10.61
CA GLU A 123 5.12 2.92 11.51
C GLU A 123 3.84 2.17 11.20
N SER A 124 3.90 0.85 11.24
CA SER A 124 2.74 -0.03 11.26
C SER A 124 2.52 -0.50 12.70
N SER A 125 1.28 -0.39 13.19
CA SER A 125 0.92 -0.85 14.52
C SER A 125 1.19 -2.34 14.75
N LYS A 126 1.18 -3.16 13.68
CA LYS A 126 1.45 -4.61 13.74
C LYS A 126 2.86 -4.99 13.33
N ASN A 127 3.42 -4.29 12.35
CA ASN A 127 4.66 -4.67 11.70
C ASN A 127 5.83 -3.75 12.10
N GLY A 128 5.59 -2.73 12.93
CA GLY A 128 6.60 -1.81 13.44
C GLY A 128 7.11 -0.81 12.40
N ALA A 129 8.28 -0.22 12.68
CA ALA A 129 8.86 0.85 11.86
C ALA A 129 9.21 0.40 10.43
N PHE A 130 8.95 1.28 9.47
CA PHE A 130 9.36 1.11 8.08
C PHE A 130 10.78 1.61 7.89
N LYS A 131 11.48 1.00 6.94
CA LYS A 131 12.79 1.47 6.50
C LYS A 131 12.61 2.51 5.40
N GLN A 132 13.25 3.66 5.55
CA GLN A 132 13.36 4.65 4.48
C GLN A 132 14.34 4.12 3.42
N GLU A 133 13.88 4.05 2.18
CA GLU A 133 14.70 3.67 1.04
C GLU A 133 15.28 4.92 0.38
N LYS A 134 16.37 4.75 -0.38
CA LYS A 134 17.04 5.88 -1.02
C LYS A 134 16.07 6.63 -1.94
N LEU A 135 16.08 7.96 -1.86
CA LEU A 135 15.24 8.84 -2.67
C LEU A 135 15.35 8.45 -4.15
N ILE A 136 14.22 8.10 -4.76
CA ILE A 136 14.14 7.83 -6.19
C ILE A 136 14.03 9.19 -6.88
N GLY A 137 15.17 9.74 -7.30
CA GLY A 137 15.24 11.01 -8.01
C GLY A 137 16.64 11.60 -7.97
N ASN A 138 17.16 12.04 -9.11
CA ASN A 138 18.41 12.80 -9.14
C ASN A 138 18.12 14.15 -8.47
N ASN A 139 18.93 14.56 -7.48
CA ASN A 139 18.76 15.82 -6.75
C ASN A 139 18.73 17.07 -7.66
N GLN A 140 19.14 16.93 -8.92
CA GLN A 140 19.12 17.96 -9.95
C GLN A 140 17.83 17.99 -10.81
N ILE A 141 16.99 16.95 -10.76
CA ILE A 141 15.84 16.79 -11.64
C ILE A 141 14.56 17.09 -10.86
N ASN A 142 14.10 18.33 -11.04
CA ASN A 142 12.75 18.84 -10.76
C ASN A 142 12.26 18.75 -9.30
N LYS A 143 12.16 19.93 -8.64
CA LYS A 143 11.60 20.07 -7.29
C LYS A 143 10.20 19.43 -7.17
N SER A 144 9.40 19.39 -8.23
CA SER A 144 8.05 18.79 -8.23
C SER A 144 8.02 17.27 -8.30
N GLN A 145 9.16 16.58 -8.45
CA GLN A 145 9.23 15.12 -8.61
C GLN A 145 9.87 14.41 -7.41
N GLN A 146 10.13 15.11 -6.30
CA GLN A 146 10.72 14.48 -5.12
C GLN A 146 9.76 13.46 -4.51
N ARG A 147 10.29 12.25 -4.30
CA ARG A 147 9.58 11.13 -3.70
C ARG A 147 10.44 10.47 -2.64
N VAL A 148 9.81 10.10 -1.53
CA VAL A 148 10.42 9.28 -0.49
C VAL A 148 9.63 7.99 -0.39
N LEU A 149 10.34 6.86 -0.40
CA LEU A 149 9.76 5.54 -0.29
C LEU A 149 10.11 4.95 1.09
N PHE A 150 9.08 4.50 1.79
CA PHE A 150 9.22 3.72 3.03
C PHE A 150 8.73 2.30 2.77
N VAL A 151 9.49 1.32 3.23
CA VAL A 151 9.22 -0.09 2.98
C VAL A 151 9.27 -0.89 4.27
N LYS A 152 8.25 -1.74 4.46
CA LYS A 152 8.25 -2.81 5.46
C LYS A 152 7.97 -4.13 4.75
N LYS A 153 8.99 -4.99 4.66
CA LYS A 153 8.82 -6.34 4.12
C LYS A 153 7.98 -7.19 5.06
N LEU A 154 7.03 -7.93 4.51
CA LEU A 154 6.23 -8.91 5.24
C LEU A 154 6.76 -10.32 4.94
N GLU A 155 6.88 -11.12 5.99
CA GLU A 155 7.13 -12.55 5.85
C GLU A 155 5.80 -13.24 5.63
N LEU A 156 5.54 -13.64 4.39
CA LEU A 156 4.33 -14.31 3.97
C LEU A 156 4.63 -15.77 3.64
N GLU A 157 3.86 -16.70 4.20
CA GLU A 157 3.92 -18.11 3.83
C GLU A 157 3.29 -18.36 2.45
N ASN A 158 2.28 -17.56 2.11
CA ASN A 158 1.62 -17.56 0.81
C ASN A 158 0.97 -16.19 0.52
N ARG A 159 0.45 -15.99 -0.70
CA ARG A 159 -0.12 -14.71 -1.13
C ARG A 159 -1.36 -14.23 -0.32
N PHE A 160 -2.06 -15.15 0.34
CA PHE A 160 -3.29 -14.85 1.09
C PHE A 160 -3.02 -14.49 2.54
N ASP A 161 -1.88 -14.92 3.08
CA ASP A 161 -1.44 -14.62 4.46
C ASP A 161 -1.36 -13.12 4.75
N VAL A 162 -1.24 -12.29 3.71
CA VAL A 162 -1.26 -10.83 3.83
C VAL A 162 -2.44 -10.31 4.64
N LEU A 163 -3.65 -10.90 4.51
CA LEU A 163 -4.81 -10.44 5.28
C LEU A 163 -4.58 -10.59 6.78
N ASN A 164 -3.99 -11.70 7.22
CA ASN A 164 -3.70 -11.92 8.64
C ASN A 164 -2.62 -10.97 9.14
N LYS A 165 -1.59 -10.70 8.31
CA LYS A 165 -0.49 -9.79 8.66
C LYS A 165 -0.91 -8.33 8.79
N ILE A 166 -2.00 -7.94 8.15
CA ILE A 166 -2.51 -6.56 8.17
C ILE A 166 -3.85 -6.40 8.88
N ASN A 167 -4.44 -7.48 9.39
CA ASN A 167 -5.72 -7.40 10.10
C ASN A 167 -5.57 -6.50 11.31
N ASP A 168 -6.49 -5.54 11.47
CA ASP A 168 -6.46 -4.47 12.49
C ASP A 168 -5.19 -3.61 12.46
N ASP A 169 -4.42 -3.63 11.37
CA ASP A 169 -3.24 -2.78 11.25
C ASP A 169 -3.63 -1.33 10.96
N VAL A 170 -2.78 -0.44 11.45
CA VAL A 170 -2.82 1.00 11.23
C VAL A 170 -1.43 1.45 10.83
N ILE A 171 -1.32 2.10 9.68
CA ILE A 171 -0.10 2.76 9.24
C ILE A 171 -0.18 4.22 9.66
N THR A 172 0.80 4.68 10.44
CA THR A 172 0.95 6.07 10.86
C THR A 172 2.12 6.68 10.11
N VAL A 173 1.87 7.80 9.43
CA VAL A 173 2.90 8.58 8.72
C VAL A 173 3.03 9.92 9.44
N LYS A 174 4.19 10.15 10.06
CA LYS A 174 4.52 11.43 10.70
C LYS A 174 5.48 12.20 9.81
N ILE A 175 5.12 13.45 9.49
CA ILE A 175 5.91 14.36 8.67
C ILE A 175 6.04 15.67 9.45
N GLY A 176 7.21 15.97 10.00
CA GLY A 176 7.36 17.07 10.96
C GLY A 176 6.42 16.92 12.16
N GLU A 177 5.51 17.88 12.33
CA GLU A 177 4.49 17.89 13.39
C GLU A 177 3.16 17.26 12.94
N GLN A 178 2.98 16.97 11.65
CA GLN A 178 1.75 16.40 11.11
C GLN A 178 1.74 14.88 11.25
N VAL A 179 0.57 14.32 11.52
CA VAL A 179 0.34 12.89 11.65
C VAL A 179 -0.82 12.49 10.74
N TYR A 180 -0.58 11.50 9.88
CA TYR A 180 -1.58 10.93 8.98
C TYR A 180 -1.80 9.46 9.31
N THR A 181 -3.05 9.09 9.53
CA THR A 181 -3.44 7.74 9.94
C THR A 181 -4.12 7.02 8.79
N PHE A 182 -3.67 5.80 8.52
CA PHE A 182 -4.21 4.95 7.48
C PHE A 182 -4.64 3.62 8.08
N LEU A 183 -5.90 3.28 7.89
CA LEU A 183 -6.53 2.08 8.43
C LEU A 183 -6.42 0.93 7.45
N ASN A 184 -6.27 -0.29 7.97
CA ASN A 184 -6.33 -1.48 7.12
C ASN A 184 -7.65 -1.51 6.33
N PRO A 185 -7.64 -2.02 5.10
CA PRO A 185 -8.82 -2.00 4.25
C PRO A 185 -9.86 -3.11 4.54
N GLU A 186 -9.61 -3.97 5.53
CA GLU A 186 -10.57 -4.97 6.03
C GLU A 186 -11.26 -4.53 7.35
N ILE A 187 -11.19 -3.23 7.68
CA ILE A 187 -11.86 -2.66 8.86
C ILE A 187 -13.35 -2.99 8.88
N LYS A 188 -13.87 -3.10 10.10
CA LYS A 188 -15.29 -3.16 10.37
C LYS A 188 -15.73 -1.83 10.96
N LEU A 189 -16.83 -1.30 10.44
CA LEU A 189 -17.49 -0.13 11.00
C LEU A 189 -18.71 -0.62 11.76
N ASP A 190 -18.69 -0.41 13.07
CA ASP A 190 -19.84 -0.66 13.95
C ASP A 190 -21.09 0.11 13.49
#